data_AF-A0A8J3K7Q7-F1
#
_entry.id   AF-A0A8J3K7Q7-F1
#
_cell.length_a   1.000
_cell.length_b   1.000
_cell.length_c   1.000
_cell.angle_alpha   90.00
_cell.angle_beta   90.00
_cell.angle_gamma   90.00
#
_symmetry.space_group_name_H-M   'P 1'
#
loop_
_entity.id
_entity.type
_entity.pdbx_description
1 polymer ?
#
loop_
_entity_poly.entity_id
_entity_poly.type
_entity_poly.pdbx_seq_one_letter_code
_entity_poly.pdbx_strand_id
1 'polypeptide(L)'
;MNGQLDLFTGAATDRPAAPPVVRRAVKAPLERGQVRYASFGGQRDCDDCWQAQAAANAAGTRVPLRRRASSSRETTAGKAYLCEPHKLDRQASDKEVQV
;
A
#
# COMPACT_ATOMS: atom_id res chain seq x y z
N MET A 1 1.66 19.06 -35.93
CA MET A 1 3.06 19.53 -35.91
C MET A 1 3.04 20.97 -35.48
N ASN A 2 3.25 21.26 -34.18
CA ASN A 2 3.20 22.63 -33.65
C ASN A 2 4.61 23.08 -33.29
N GLY A 3 5.35 23.57 -34.28
CA GLY A 3 6.64 24.22 -34.09
C GLY A 3 6.42 25.71 -33.82
N GLN A 4 6.94 26.22 -32.71
CA GLN A 4 6.96 27.65 -32.44
C GLN A 4 8.21 28.23 -33.10
N LEU A 5 8.01 29.10 -34.10
CA LEU A 5 9.07 29.79 -34.81
C LEU A 5 9.67 30.87 -33.92
N ASP A 6 10.97 30.77 -33.65
CA ASP A 6 11.73 31.87 -33.06
C ASP A 6 11.95 32.95 -34.13
N LEU A 7 11.29 34.10 -33.94
CA LEU A 7 11.27 35.22 -34.88
C LEU A 7 12.62 35.95 -35.02
N PHE A 8 13.59 35.69 -34.14
CA PHE A 8 14.91 36.32 -34.20
C PHE A 8 15.94 35.51 -35.01
N THR A 9 15.81 34.18 -35.07
CA THR A 9 16.87 33.32 -35.59
C THR A 9 16.41 32.40 -36.75
N GLY A 10 15.11 32.33 -37.03
CA GLY A 10 14.56 31.54 -38.14
C GLY A 10 14.69 30.01 -37.99
N ALA A 11 15.29 29.53 -36.91
CA ALA A 11 15.45 28.11 -36.62
C ALA A 11 14.21 27.56 -35.91
N ALA A 12 13.61 26.51 -36.48
CA ALA A 12 12.59 25.73 -35.79
C ALA A 12 13.24 24.97 -34.63
N THR A 13 12.97 25.40 -33.39
CA THR A 13 13.36 24.62 -32.22
C THR A 13 12.42 23.43 -32.08
N ASP A 14 12.93 22.24 -32.37
CA ASP A 14 12.21 21.00 -32.17
C ASP A 14 11.99 20.80 -30.67
N ARG A 15 10.77 21.11 -30.21
CA ARG A 15 10.41 21.03 -28.80
C ARG A 15 10.40 19.55 -28.42
N PRO A 16 11.29 19.08 -27.52
CA PRO A 16 11.30 17.67 -27.15
C PRO A 16 9.92 17.30 -26.59
N ALA A 17 9.37 16.21 -27.10
CA ALA A 17 8.08 15.69 -26.69
C ALA A 17 8.03 15.57 -25.16
N ALA A 18 6.96 16.09 -24.55
CA ALA A 18 6.78 16.00 -23.12
C ALA A 18 6.88 14.52 -22.67
N PRO A 19 7.58 14.23 -21.56
CA PRO A 19 7.71 12.86 -21.09
C PRO A 19 6.33 12.24 -20.88
N PRO A 20 6.13 10.95 -21.22
CA PRO A 20 4.84 10.31 -21.08
C PRO A 20 4.41 10.38 -19.61
N VAL A 21 3.26 11.00 -19.37
CA VAL A 21 2.64 11.05 -18.04
C VAL A 21 2.21 9.62 -17.70
N VAL A 22 3.04 8.91 -16.94
CA VAL A 22 2.73 7.58 -16.42
C VAL A 22 1.54 7.72 -15.47
N ARG A 23 0.33 7.52 -15.99
CA ARG A 23 -0.87 7.46 -15.16
C ARG A 23 -0.72 6.27 -14.23
N ARG A 24 -0.62 6.52 -12.92
CA ARG A 24 -0.64 5.47 -11.89
C ARG A 24 -1.86 4.60 -12.15
N ALA A 25 -1.63 3.30 -12.37
CA ALA A 25 -2.72 2.33 -12.53
C ALA A 25 -3.62 2.42 -11.30
N VAL A 26 -4.85 2.89 -11.50
CA VAL A 26 -5.88 2.89 -10.46
C VAL A 26 -6.15 1.41 -10.16
N LYS A 27 -5.79 0.97 -8.96
CA LYS A 27 -6.01 -0.42 -8.56
C LYS A 27 -7.51 -0.72 -8.65
N ALA A 28 -7.86 -1.83 -9.30
CA ALA A 28 -9.24 -2.28 -9.38
C ALA A 28 -9.87 -2.36 -7.97
N PRO A 29 -11.17 -2.02 -7.83
CA PRO A 29 -11.93 -2.24 -6.61
C PRO A 29 -11.87 -3.71 -6.21
N LEU A 30 -11.81 -4.00 -4.90
CA LEU A 30 -11.90 -5.38 -4.41
C LEU A 30 -13.35 -5.84 -4.40
N GLU A 31 -13.60 -7.07 -4.84
CA GLU A 31 -14.88 -7.73 -4.69
C GLU A 31 -15.11 -8.20 -3.24
N ARG A 32 -16.37 -8.50 -2.88
CA ARG A 32 -16.70 -9.04 -1.54
C ARG A 32 -15.98 -10.36 -1.32
N GLY A 33 -15.26 -10.48 -0.20
CA GLY A 33 -14.46 -11.65 0.13
C GLY A 33 -13.05 -11.66 -0.46
N GLN A 34 -12.72 -10.73 -1.37
CA GLN A 34 -11.38 -10.62 -1.91
C GLN A 34 -10.45 -9.91 -0.92
N VAL A 35 -9.25 -10.45 -0.77
CA VAL A 35 -8.18 -9.86 0.03
C VAL A 35 -6.97 -9.61 -0.86
N ARG A 36 -6.39 -8.41 -0.77
CA ARG A 36 -5.17 -8.05 -1.48
C ARG A 36 -4.07 -7.71 -0.50
N TYR A 37 -2.95 -8.40 -0.62
CA TYR A 37 -1.73 -8.09 0.11
C TYR A 37 -0.79 -7.27 -0.77
N ALA A 38 -0.17 -6.24 -0.20
CA ALA A 38 0.84 -5.43 -0.86
C ALA A 38 1.97 -5.11 0.10
N SER A 39 3.21 -5.08 -0.39
CA SER A 39 4.37 -4.63 0.38
C SER A 39 4.18 -3.19 0.86
N PHE A 40 4.56 -2.92 2.11
CA PHE A 40 4.47 -1.60 2.73
C PHE A 40 5.85 -1.20 3.27
N GLY A 41 6.41 -0.12 2.73
CA GLY A 41 7.72 0.41 3.11
C GLY A 41 7.67 1.62 4.04
N GLY A 42 6.55 1.85 4.74
CA GLY A 42 6.40 2.99 5.65
C GLY A 42 6.83 2.72 7.09
N GLN A 43 6.89 3.77 7.91
CA GLN A 43 7.28 3.71 9.33
C GLN A 43 6.07 3.50 10.26
N ARG A 44 5.15 2.61 9.91
CA ARG A 44 3.97 2.29 10.74
C ARG A 44 4.18 0.99 11.50
N ASP A 45 3.66 0.92 12.71
CA ASP A 45 3.61 -0.31 13.49
C ASP A 45 2.51 -1.25 12.96
N CYS A 46 2.67 -2.54 13.21
CA CYS A 46 1.62 -3.50 12.92
C CYS A 46 0.38 -3.27 13.79
N ASP A 47 -0.78 -3.20 13.17
CA ASP A 47 -2.06 -2.94 13.85
C ASP A 47 -2.40 -4.04 14.86
N ASP A 48 -2.15 -5.31 14.51
CA ASP A 48 -2.38 -6.46 15.41
C ASP A 48 -1.39 -6.45 16.59
N CYS A 49 -0.12 -6.06 16.37
CA CYS A 49 0.83 -5.87 17.48
C CYS A 49 0.39 -4.73 18.40
N TRP A 50 -0.16 -3.65 17.85
CA TRP A 50 -0.66 -2.53 18.63
C TRP A 50 -1.85 -2.94 19.50
N GLN A 51 -2.82 -3.65 18.92
CA GLN A 51 -3.99 -4.18 19.61
C GLN A 51 -3.59 -5.14 20.75
N ALA A 52 -2.70 -6.10 20.47
CA ALA A 52 -2.21 -7.03 21.48
C ALA A 52 -1.52 -6.31 22.65
N GLN A 53 -0.80 -5.22 22.35
CA GLN A 53 -0.18 -4.41 23.39
C GLN A 53 -1.20 -3.64 24.23
N ALA A 54 -2.21 -3.03 23.60
CA ALA A 54 -3.29 -2.34 24.29
C ALA A 54 -4.05 -3.31 25.21
N ALA A 55 -4.34 -4.52 24.74
CA ALA A 55 -4.99 -5.57 25.52
C ALA A 55 -4.14 -6.02 26.72
N ALA A 56 -2.82 -6.22 26.53
CA ALA A 56 -1.92 -6.58 27.61
C ALA A 56 -1.82 -5.48 28.69
N ASN A 57 -1.76 -4.21 28.27
CA ASN A 57 -1.78 -3.08 29.18
C ASN A 57 -3.09 -3.01 29.98
N ALA A 58 -4.24 -3.23 29.33
CA ALA A 58 -5.54 -3.24 30.00
C ALA A 58 -5.68 -4.41 30.99
N ALA A 59 -5.11 -5.56 30.66
CA ALA A 59 -5.12 -6.76 31.51
C ALA A 59 -4.05 -6.73 32.62
N GLY A 60 -3.17 -5.73 32.65
CA GLY A 60 -2.04 -5.67 33.59
C GLY A 60 -1.01 -6.79 33.40
N THR A 61 -0.95 -7.39 32.20
CA THR A 61 -0.02 -8.49 31.89
C THR A 61 1.24 -7.99 31.19
N ARG A 62 2.19 -8.89 30.96
CA ARG A 62 3.44 -8.55 30.28
C ARG A 62 3.16 -8.04 28.86
N VAL A 63 3.65 -6.84 28.60
CA VAL A 63 3.47 -6.11 27.35
C VAL A 63 4.33 -6.72 26.23
N PRO A 64 3.75 -7.22 25.12
CA PRO A 64 4.53 -7.74 24.00
C PRO A 64 5.21 -6.62 23.21
N LEU A 65 6.36 -6.94 22.61
CA LEU A 65 7.10 -6.01 21.75
C LEU A 65 6.35 -5.75 20.44
N ARG A 66 6.22 -4.47 20.06
CA ARG A 66 5.65 -4.07 18.77
C ARG A 66 6.63 -4.33 17.64
N ARG A 67 6.09 -4.73 16.48
CA ARG A 67 6.85 -4.89 15.24
C ARG A 67 6.38 -3.90 14.19
N ARG A 68 7.29 -3.48 13.31
CA ARG A 68 6.96 -2.65 12.14
C ARG A 68 6.12 -3.44 11.14
N ALA A 69 5.18 -2.74 10.51
CA ALA A 69 4.43 -3.30 9.40
C ALA A 69 5.33 -3.39 8.16
N SER A 70 5.36 -4.56 7.53
CA SER A 70 6.05 -4.81 6.26
C SER A 70 5.07 -4.97 5.09
N SER A 71 3.79 -5.14 5.39
CA SER A 71 2.74 -5.36 4.41
C SER A 71 1.46 -4.63 4.79
N SER A 72 0.62 -4.43 3.79
CA SER A 72 -0.75 -3.96 3.97
C SER A 72 -1.72 -4.98 3.39
N ARG A 73 -2.78 -5.26 4.15
CA ARG A 73 -3.91 -6.11 3.79
C ARG A 73 -5.08 -5.20 3.46
N GLU A 74 -5.51 -5.22 2.21
CA GLU A 74 -6.65 -4.47 1.71
C GLU A 74 -7.84 -5.43 1.54
N THR A 75 -8.96 -5.09 2.15
CA THR A 75 -10.25 -5.79 2.06
C THR A 75 -11.35 -4.79 1.72
N THR A 76 -12.57 -5.26 1.48
CA THR A 76 -13.74 -4.38 1.30
C THR A 76 -14.07 -3.56 2.55
N ALA A 77 -13.72 -4.03 3.75
CA ALA A 77 -13.93 -3.31 5.00
C ALA A 77 -12.87 -2.23 5.28
N GLY A 78 -11.73 -2.29 4.60
CA GLY A 78 -10.65 -1.34 4.78
C GLY A 78 -9.27 -1.97 4.69
N LYS A 79 -8.29 -1.20 5.19
CA LYS A 79 -6.87 -1.50 5.07
C LYS A 79 -6.23 -1.68 6.46
N ALA A 80 -5.55 -2.81 6.64
CA ALA A 80 -4.76 -3.12 7.84
C ALA A 80 -3.27 -3.22 7.48
N TYR A 81 -2.41 -2.88 8.43
CA TYR A 81 -0.95 -2.91 8.27
C TYR A 81 -0.35 -3.98 9.18
N LEU A 82 0.33 -4.95 8.58
CA LEU A 82 0.74 -6.19 9.23
C LEU A 82 2.25 -6.37 9.16
N CYS A 83 2.83 -6.85 10.25
CA CYS A 83 4.18 -7.42 10.25
C CYS A 83 4.15 -8.80 9.56
N GLU A 84 5.32 -9.32 9.17
CA GLU A 84 5.42 -10.61 8.47
C GLU A 84 4.68 -11.77 9.19
N PRO A 85 4.87 -12.00 10.50
CA PRO A 85 4.16 -13.07 11.20
C PRO A 85 2.63 -12.93 11.15
N HIS A 86 2.10 -11.75 11.44
CA HIS A 86 0.64 -11.53 11.41
C HIS A 86 0.07 -11.54 9.98
N LYS A 87 0.87 -11.15 8.98
CA LYS A 87 0.49 -11.32 7.58
C LYS A 87 0.30 -12.80 7.24
N LEU A 88 1.25 -13.66 7.63
CA LEU A 88 1.15 -15.10 7.36
C LEU A 88 -0.06 -15.73 8.05
N ASP A 89 -0.30 -15.37 9.32
CA ASP A 89 -1.45 -15.82 10.10
C ASP A 89 -2.78 -15.44 9.43
N ARG A 90 -2.95 -14.15 9.10
CA ARG A 90 -4.15 -13.66 8.39
C ARG A 90 -4.30 -14.29 7.01
N GLN A 91 -3.20 -14.48 6.29
CA GLN A 91 -3.23 -15.08 4.96
C GLN A 91 -3.59 -16.57 5.00
N ALA A 92 -3.25 -17.28 6.08
CA ALA A 92 -3.71 -18.65 6.32
C ALA A 92 -5.23 -18.67 6.56
N SER A 93 -5.73 -17.84 7.50
CA SER A 93 -7.17 -17.75 7.78
C SER A 93 -7.99 -17.28 6.57
N ASP A 94 -7.46 -16.38 5.75
CA ASP A 94 -8.13 -15.88 4.54
C ASP A 94 -8.28 -16.96 3.46
N LYS A 95 -7.37 -17.95 3.41
CA LYS A 95 -7.46 -19.08 2.48
C LYS A 95 -8.47 -20.12 2.95
N GLU A 96 -8.63 -20.30 4.26
CA GLU A 96 -9.58 -21.26 4.84
C GLU A 96 -11.05 -20.87 4.62
N VAL A 97 -11.33 -19.58 4.36
CA VAL A 97 -12.69 -19.06 4.11
C VAL A 97 -13.14 -19.28 2.65
N GLN A 98 -12.27 -19.75 1.75
CA GLN A 98 -12.64 -20.15 0.39
C GLN A 98 -13.06 -21.64 0.33
N VAL A 99 -14.21 -21.99 0.90
CA VAL A 99 -14.91 -23.27 0.64
C VAL A 99 -16.41 -23.02 0.50
#